data_AF-W4K6W5-F1
#
_entry.id   AF-W4K6W5-F1
#
_cell.length_a   1.000
_cell.length_b   1.000
_cell.length_c   1.000
_cell.angle_alpha   90.00
_cell.angle_beta   90.00
_cell.angle_gamma   90.00
#
_symmetry.space_group_name_H-M   'P 1'
#
loop_
_entity.id
_entity.type
_entity.pdbx_description
1 polymer ?
#
loop_
_entity_poly.entity_id
_entity_poly.type
_entity_poly.pdbx_seq_one_letter_code
_entity_poly.pdbx_strand_id
1 'polypeptide(L)'
;KRIGSKWVLRVNQGLSGKIEKHKAHLVVKGFMQVNRIDYNKIFVSTIKFTILYTILVLAAEMDPEVYQLDMKMAYPNRVPNKEIFIDLPESFKSRNKIV
;
A
#
# COMPACT_ATOMS: atom_id res chain seq x y z
N LYS A 1 -5.66 11.43 -17.88
CA LYS A 1 -6.47 11.92 -16.73
C LYS A 1 -5.53 12.07 -15.54
N ARG A 2 -5.44 13.26 -14.93
CA ARG A 2 -4.58 13.48 -13.77
C ARG A 2 -5.31 13.08 -12.50
N ILE A 3 -4.59 12.49 -11.54
CA ILE A 3 -5.14 12.10 -10.25
C ILE A 3 -4.65 13.10 -9.21
N GLY A 4 -5.55 13.64 -8.39
CA GLY A 4 -5.15 14.52 -7.30
C GLY A 4 -4.18 13.84 -6.34
N SER A 5 -3.26 14.58 -5.73
CA SER A 5 -2.41 14.07 -4.65
C SER A 5 -2.42 14.96 -3.41
N LYS A 6 -1.91 14.43 -2.30
CA LYS A 6 -1.64 15.19 -1.08
C LYS A 6 -0.45 14.59 -0.33
N TRP A 7 0.21 15.42 0.48
CA TRP A 7 1.17 14.95 1.46
C TRP A 7 0.46 14.44 2.71
N VAL A 8 0.92 13.30 3.22
CA VAL A 8 0.56 12.77 4.54
C VAL A 8 1.82 12.82 5.38
N LEU A 9 1.83 13.73 6.35
CA LEU A 9 2.93 13.90 7.29
C LEU A 9 2.57 13.18 8.59
N ARG A 10 3.50 12.38 9.12
CA ARG A 10 3.34 11.68 10.39
C ARG A 10 4.62 11.79 11.20
N VAL A 11 4.48 12.12 12.48
CA VAL A 11 5.58 12.04 13.43
C VAL A 11 5.43 10.73 14.20
N ASN A 12 6.49 9.92 14.19
CA ASN A 12 6.60 8.74 15.02
C ASN A 12 7.32 9.14 16.30
N GLN A 13 6.64 8.98 17.42
CA GLN A 13 7.20 9.14 18.76
C GLN A 13 7.46 7.76 19.35
N GLY A 14 8.58 7.63 20.07
CA GLY A 14 8.93 6.44 20.82
C GLY A 14 8.11 6.30 22.10
N LEU A 15 8.32 5.20 22.82
CA LEU A 15 7.64 4.94 24.10
C LEU A 15 7.92 6.03 25.16
N SER A 16 9.05 6.72 25.06
CA SER A 16 9.42 7.85 25.92
C SER A 16 8.80 9.18 25.52
N GLY A 17 7.97 9.22 24.47
CA GLY A 17 7.41 10.44 23.90
C GLY A 17 8.38 11.26 23.05
N LYS A 18 9.66 10.88 22.99
CA LYS A 18 10.64 11.54 22.12
C LYS A 18 10.35 11.23 20.64
N ILE A 19 10.52 12.24 19.79
CA ILE A 19 10.41 12.06 18.34
C ILE A 19 11.54 11.13 17.86
N GLU A 20 11.15 9.99 17.30
CA GLU A 20 12.09 9.05 16.70
C GLU A 20 12.23 9.28 15.20
N LYS A 21 11.13 9.63 14.52
CA LYS A 21 11.15 9.78 13.06
C LYS A 21 10.04 10.69 12.53
N HIS A 22 10.38 11.58 11.61
CA HIS A 22 9.41 12.24 10.75
C HIS A 22 9.21 11.40 9.48
N LYS A 23 7.94 11.15 9.11
CA LYS A 23 7.56 10.43 7.89
C LYS A 23 6.73 11.36 7.01
N ALA A 24 7.06 11.41 5.73
CA ALA A 24 6.28 12.11 4.72
C ALA A 24 5.96 11.13 3.59
N HIS A 25 4.68 10.92 3.31
CA HIS A 25 4.22 10.10 2.20
C HIS A 25 3.46 10.97 1.20
N LEU A 26 3.81 10.88 -0.08
CA LEU A 26 3.00 11.43 -1.15
C LEU A 26 1.94 10.40 -1.52
N VAL A 27 0.67 10.74 -1.33
CA VAL A 27 -0.45 9.83 -1.54
C VAL A 27 -1.35 10.35 -2.64
N VAL A 28 -1.66 9.47 -3.59
CA VAL A 28 -2.63 9.71 -4.65
C VAL A 28 -4.04 9.60 -4.07
N LYS A 29 -4.94 10.51 -4.43
CA LYS A 29 -6.34 10.48 -4.02
C LYS A 29 -7.06 9.37 -4.79
N GLY A 30 -7.16 8.19 -4.17
CA GLY A 30 -7.63 6.94 -4.79
C GLY A 30 -9.11 6.87 -5.18
N PHE A 31 -9.90 7.94 -5.02
CA PHE A 31 -11.35 7.94 -5.31
C PHE A 31 -11.71 7.89 -6.80
N MET A 32 -10.73 7.70 -7.69
CA MET A 32 -10.96 7.60 -9.13
C MET A 32 -11.33 6.19 -9.62
N GLN A 33 -11.39 5.20 -8.72
CA GLN A 33 -11.88 3.87 -9.09
C GLN A 33 -13.32 3.97 -9.58
N VAL A 34 -13.56 3.53 -10.82
CA VAL A 34 -14.91 3.53 -11.38
C VAL A 34 -15.59 2.23 -10.97
N ASN A 35 -16.71 2.35 -10.23
CA ASN A 35 -17.55 1.22 -9.86
C ASN A 35 -17.84 0.36 -11.11
N ARG A 36 -17.67 -0.97 -10.98
CA ARG A 36 -17.83 -1.98 -12.04
C ARG A 36 -16.76 -2.07 -13.13
N ILE A 37 -15.78 -1.16 -13.20
CA ILE A 37 -14.66 -1.24 -14.16
C ILE A 37 -13.38 -1.75 -13.49
N ASP A 38 -12.99 -1.11 -12.38
CA ASP A 38 -11.75 -1.43 -11.67
C ASP A 38 -12.00 -2.15 -10.33
N TYR A 39 -13.24 -2.11 -9.80
CA TYR A 39 -13.61 -2.74 -8.53
C TYR A 39 -13.60 -4.28 -8.56
N ASN A 40 -13.94 -4.87 -9.70
CA ASN A 40 -13.97 -6.33 -9.85
C ASN A 40 -12.58 -6.92 -10.15
N LYS A 41 -11.54 -6.09 -10.31
CA LYS A 41 -10.15 -6.53 -10.27
C LYS A 41 -9.75 -6.66 -8.82
N ILE A 42 -10.08 -7.81 -8.25
CA ILE A 42 -9.79 -8.18 -6.87
C ILE A 42 -8.26 -8.27 -6.70
N PHE A 43 -7.60 -7.18 -6.28
CA PHE A 43 -6.22 -7.19 -5.78
C PHE A 43 -6.20 -7.50 -4.29
N VAL A 44 -6.92 -8.54 -3.87
CA VAL A 44 -6.95 -8.95 -2.47
C VAL A 44 -5.83 -9.97 -2.31
N SER A 45 -4.73 -9.55 -1.67
CA SER A 45 -3.61 -10.42 -1.29
C SER A 45 -3.95 -11.33 -0.10
N THR A 46 -5.17 -11.25 0.42
CA THR A 46 -5.63 -12.02 1.56
C THR A 46 -6.06 -13.41 1.11
N ILE A 47 -5.26 -14.41 1.48
CA ILE A 47 -5.62 -15.82 1.34
C ILE A 47 -6.93 -16.05 2.10
N LYS A 48 -7.90 -16.74 1.48
CA LYS A 48 -9.12 -17.16 2.18
C LYS A 48 -8.76 -18.18 3.25
N PHE A 49 -9.31 -18.06 4.46
CA PHE A 49 -9.07 -19.00 5.55
C PHE A 49 -9.31 -20.46 5.14
N THR A 50 -10.30 -20.73 4.29
CA THR A 50 -10.54 -22.08 3.75
C THR A 50 -9.31 -22.67 3.08
N ILE A 51 -8.60 -21.88 2.25
CA ILE A 51 -7.39 -22.33 1.56
C ILE A 51 -6.27 -22.56 2.56
N LEU A 52 -6.10 -21.67 3.54
CA LEU A 52 -5.11 -21.83 4.61
C LEU A 52 -5.35 -23.12 5.39
N TYR A 53 -6.58 -23.39 5.81
CA TYR A 53 -6.92 -24.62 6.53
C TYR A 53 -6.71 -25.87 5.68
N THR A 54 -7.05 -25.84 4.39
CA THR A 54 -6.78 -26.98 3.50
C THR A 54 -5.28 -27.28 3.41
N ILE A 55 -4.43 -26.25 3.28
CA ILE A 55 -2.98 -26.43 3.26
C ILE A 55 -2.48 -27.00 4.60
N LEU A 56 -2.98 -26.50 5.73
CA LEU A 56 -2.59 -26.99 7.06
C LEU A 56 -3.03 -28.44 7.31
N VAL A 57 -4.24 -28.83 6.85
CA VAL A 57 -4.71 -30.22 6.96
C VAL A 57 -3.87 -31.15 6.11
N LEU A 58 -3.54 -30.75 4.87
CA LEU A 58 -2.63 -31.52 4.02
C LEU A 58 -1.23 -31.63 4.63
N ALA A 59 -0.75 -30.57 5.28
CA ALA A 59 0.51 -30.61 5.99
C ALA A 59 0.46 -31.54 7.22
N ALA A 60 -0.64 -31.52 7.98
CA ALA A 60 -0.80 -32.45 9.10
C ALA A 60 -0.85 -33.93 8.65
N GLU A 61 -1.43 -34.21 7.48
CA GLU A 61 -1.53 -35.58 6.95
C GLU A 61 -0.22 -36.08 6.33
N MET A 62 0.50 -35.21 5.61
CA MET A 62 1.69 -35.59 4.84
C MET A 62 3.01 -35.32 5.57
N ASP A 63 2.93 -34.76 6.78
CA ASP A 63 4.06 -34.31 7.61
C ASP A 63 5.15 -33.46 6.89
N PRO A 64 4.82 -32.51 5.97
CA PRO A 64 5.79 -31.60 5.42
C PRO A 64 6.04 -30.42 6.37
N GLU A 65 7.27 -29.92 6.40
CA GLU A 65 7.61 -28.71 7.14
C GLU A 65 6.90 -27.48 6.55
N VAL A 66 6.17 -26.74 7.40
CA VAL A 66 5.46 -25.51 7.02
C VAL A 66 6.26 -24.29 7.43
N TYR A 67 6.61 -23.46 6.45
CA TYR A 67 7.31 -22.20 6.67
C TYR A 67 6.39 -21.01 6.37
N GLN A 68 6.26 -20.10 7.33
CA GLN A 68 5.56 -18.83 7.14
C GLN A 68 6.58 -17.71 6.87
N LEU A 69 6.41 -16.99 5.76
CA LEU A 69 7.29 -15.90 5.37
C LEU A 69 6.50 -14.59 5.34
N ASP A 70 6.65 -13.78 6.39
CA ASP A 70 6.06 -12.44 6.47
C ASP A 70 6.94 -11.44 5.71
N MET A 71 6.57 -11.17 4.46
CA MET A 71 7.25 -10.16 3.64
C MET A 71 6.79 -8.76 4.06
N LYS A 72 7.62 -8.08 4.86
CA LYS A 72 7.44 -6.66 5.27
C LYS A 72 7.25 -5.67 4.11
N MET A 73 7.54 -6.07 2.87
CA MET A 73 7.40 -5.26 1.66
C MET A 73 6.40 -5.84 0.65
N ALA A 74 5.30 -6.44 1.10
CA ALA A 74 4.22 -6.92 0.23
C ALA A 74 3.42 -5.81 -0.49
N TYR A 75 4.02 -4.63 -0.72
CA TYR A 75 3.62 -3.82 -1.86
C TYR A 75 4.19 -4.52 -3.09
N PRO A 76 3.35 -5.00 -4.03
CA PRO A 76 3.88 -5.61 -5.23
C PRO A 76 4.77 -4.55 -5.88
N ASN A 77 6.08 -4.82 -5.95
CA ASN A 77 7.10 -3.99 -6.60
C ASN A 77 6.92 -4.02 -8.14
N ARG A 78 5.67 -4.16 -8.57
CA ARG A 78 5.24 -4.21 -9.95
C ARG A 78 5.32 -2.79 -10.49
N VAL A 79 6.13 -2.63 -11.53
CA VAL A 79 6.09 -1.43 -12.36
C VAL A 79 4.66 -1.30 -12.91
N PRO A 80 3.98 -0.16 -12.73
CA PRO A 80 2.65 0.04 -13.26
C PRO A 80 2.66 -0.16 -14.78
N ASN A 81 1.79 -1.00 -15.33
CA ASN A 81 1.67 -1.18 -16.80
C ASN A 81 1.08 0.06 -17.50
N LYS A 82 0.75 1.13 -16.75
CA LYS A 82 0.16 2.37 -17.26
C LYS A 82 0.88 3.55 -16.63
N GLU A 83 1.18 4.55 -17.44
CA GLU A 83 1.64 5.85 -16.94
C GLU A 83 0.52 6.53 -16.15
N ILE A 84 0.82 6.92 -14.91
CA ILE A 84 -0.10 7.60 -14.02
C ILE A 84 0.39 9.02 -13.83
N PHE A 85 -0.41 10.00 -14.28
CA PHE A 85 -0.14 11.41 -14.07
C PHE A 85 -0.82 11.88 -12.78
N ILE A 86 -0.08 12.59 -11.94
CA ILE A 86 -0.52 13.05 -10.62
C ILE A 86 -0.48 14.58 -10.58
N ASP A 87 -1.50 15.22 -10.03
CA ASP A 87 -1.47 16.67 -9.80
C ASP A 87 -0.48 17.01 -8.70
N LEU A 88 0.27 18.10 -8.86
CA LEU A 88 1.15 18.59 -7.80
C LEU A 88 0.33 18.90 -6.55
N PRO A 89 0.77 18.40 -5.37
CA PRO A 89 0.09 18.68 -4.11
C PRO A 89 0.15 20.19 -3.83
N GLU A 90 -0.88 20.71 -3.14
CA GLU A 90 -1.05 22.16 -2.91
C GLU A 90 0.14 22.81 -2.20
N SER A 91 0.80 22.09 -1.28
CA SER A 91 2.01 22.57 -0.62
C SER A 91 3.19 22.83 -1.55
N PHE A 92 3.12 22.35 -2.80
CA PHE A 92 4.09 22.64 -3.85
C PHE A 92 3.73 23.89 -4.66
N LYS A 93 2.43 24.22 -4.78
CA LYS A 93 1.96 25.39 -5.55
C LYS A 93 2.35 26.72 -4.91
N SER A 94 2.56 26.76 -3.58
CA SER A 94 3.01 27.97 -2.87
C SER A 94 4.50 28.30 -3.10
N ARG A 95 5.29 27.38 -3.67
CA ARG A 95 6.70 27.62 -4.02
C ARG A 95 6.92 28.24 -5.39
N ASN A 96 5.88 28.66 -6.11
CA ASN A 96 6.03 29.49 -7.32
C ASN A 96 6.40 30.97 -7.04
N LYS A 97 6.85 31.29 -5.82
CA LYS A 97 7.73 32.44 -5.56
C LYS A 97 9.13 31.91 -5.26
N ILE A 98 9.85 31.52 -6.30
CA ILE A 98 11.32 31.50 -6.27
C ILE A 98 11.73 32.80 -6.98
N VAL A 99 12.02 33.82 -6.19
CA VAL A 99 12.98 34.89 -6.53
C VAL A 99 14.20 34.59 -5.68
#